data_AF-A0A163DHE0-F1
#
_entry.id   AF-A0A163DHE0-F1
#
_cell.length_a   1.000
_cell.length_b   1.000
_cell.length_c   1.000
_cell.angle_alpha   90.00
_cell.angle_beta   90.00
_cell.angle_gamma   90.00
#
_symmetry.space_group_name_H-M   'P 1'
#
loop_
_entity.id
_entity.type
_entity.pdbx_description
1 polymer ?
#
loop_
_entity_poly.entity_id
_entity_poly.type
_entity_poly.pdbx_seq_one_letter_code
_entity_poly.pdbx_strand_id
1 'polypeptide(L)'
;MKAPTKVAIAALSCILLLGSSVNLGAEAASTKGAPKNVVGKAAKPAKSISAEDKKFIENEINRVKELTKNSDDMYVLYHKYKELNSGFDLSYWGGIHQYTSYENYLKKASALEGSILVHPSNLPKGYKFSKARIEGPTKGKFNDEVRAEGKKSGKPIYMKKIDWKEAVTIRLEYIKGKDTLAISKHALDSEGSAKKGFFEDDFPAHIYPKYVYWHTDKFEYSISTSTNMPKKQKIEILKAAVKE
;
A
#
# COMPACT_ATOMS: atom_id res chain seq x y z
N MET A 1 58.88 -10.69 -13.54
CA MET A 1 58.51 -9.26 -13.56
C MET A 1 57.50 -9.01 -14.67
N LYS A 2 56.26 -8.65 -14.32
CA LYS A 2 55.41 -7.57 -14.86
C LYS A 2 53.96 -7.81 -14.41
N ALA A 3 53.29 -6.70 -14.08
CA ALA A 3 52.25 -6.55 -13.05
C ALA A 3 50.80 -6.85 -13.51
N PRO A 4 49.84 -6.99 -12.56
CA PRO A 4 48.41 -7.08 -12.86
C PRO A 4 47.71 -5.71 -12.81
N THR A 5 46.93 -5.37 -13.83
CA THR A 5 46.12 -4.14 -13.91
C THR A 5 44.74 -4.37 -13.30
N LYS A 6 44.40 -3.57 -12.28
CA LYS A 6 43.07 -3.50 -11.65
C LYS A 6 42.16 -2.60 -12.49
N VAL A 7 40.94 -3.04 -12.79
CA VAL A 7 39.88 -2.18 -13.36
C VAL A 7 39.00 -1.68 -12.23
N ALA A 8 38.99 -0.36 -12.03
CA ALA A 8 38.12 0.34 -11.11
C ALA A 8 36.82 0.73 -11.81
N ILE A 9 35.67 0.43 -11.19
CA ILE A 9 34.35 0.88 -11.63
C ILE A 9 34.11 2.26 -11.02
N ALA A 10 34.05 3.28 -11.86
CA ALA A 10 33.71 4.65 -11.47
C ALA A 10 32.18 4.78 -11.31
N ALA A 11 31.76 5.27 -10.14
CA ALA A 11 30.38 5.66 -9.87
C ALA A 11 30.08 7.00 -10.55
N LEU A 12 29.09 7.03 -11.45
CA LEU A 12 28.51 8.28 -11.95
C LEU A 12 27.38 8.74 -11.02
N SER A 13 27.69 9.74 -10.20
CA SER A 13 26.72 10.58 -9.52
C SER A 13 26.81 11.98 -10.13
N CYS A 14 25.85 12.33 -10.99
CA CYS A 14 25.66 13.69 -11.48
C CYS A 14 24.19 14.06 -11.30
N ILE A 15 23.91 15.04 -10.43
CA ILE A 15 23.32 16.32 -10.83
C ILE A 15 23.51 17.29 -9.65
N LEU A 16 24.21 18.37 -9.98
CA LEU A 16 24.56 19.50 -9.12
C LEU A 16 23.34 20.36 -8.80
N LEU A 17 23.31 20.83 -7.54
CA LEU A 17 22.64 22.04 -7.08
C LEU A 17 23.16 23.28 -7.83
N LEU A 18 22.31 24.29 -7.96
CA LEU A 18 22.50 25.77 -8.09
C LEU A 18 21.29 26.27 -8.92
N GLY A 19 20.33 27.05 -8.43
CA GLY A 19 20.44 28.17 -7.51
C GLY A 19 20.82 29.43 -8.30
N SER A 20 19.83 30.24 -8.68
CA SER A 20 19.80 31.73 -8.56
C SER A 20 18.82 32.37 -9.54
N SER A 21 17.95 33.17 -8.94
CA SER A 21 17.14 34.25 -9.50
C SER A 21 17.90 35.22 -10.40
N VAL A 22 17.26 35.66 -11.48
CA VAL A 22 17.51 36.96 -12.09
C VAL A 22 16.18 37.68 -12.34
N ASN A 23 16.02 38.80 -11.65
CA ASN A 23 15.10 39.89 -11.98
C ASN A 23 15.43 40.38 -13.40
N LEU A 24 14.41 40.47 -14.25
CA LEU A 24 14.45 41.32 -15.44
C LEU A 24 13.51 42.50 -15.18
N GLY A 25 14.11 43.61 -14.76
CA GLY A 25 13.49 44.92 -14.82
C GLY A 25 13.66 45.49 -16.22
N ALA A 26 12.56 45.93 -16.82
CA ALA A 26 12.54 46.91 -17.89
C ALA A 26 11.22 47.71 -17.79
N GLU A 27 11.31 48.94 -17.26
CA GLU A 27 10.41 50.07 -17.52
C GLU A 27 10.48 50.44 -19.02
N ALA A 28 9.51 51.06 -19.70
CA ALA A 28 8.15 51.52 -19.39
C ALA A 28 7.47 51.88 -20.73
N ALA A 29 6.14 51.74 -20.81
CA ALA A 29 5.25 52.66 -21.55
C ALA A 29 3.79 52.44 -21.14
N SER A 30 3.12 53.53 -20.80
CA SER A 30 1.84 53.65 -20.09
C SER A 30 0.62 53.59 -21.02
N THR A 31 -0.51 53.01 -20.58
CA THR A 31 -1.78 53.75 -20.39
C THR A 31 -2.95 52.91 -19.84
N LYS A 32 -3.48 53.40 -18.70
CA LYS A 32 -4.89 53.49 -18.24
C LYS A 32 -5.82 52.27 -18.30
N GLY A 33 -6.21 51.80 -17.12
CA GLY A 33 -7.50 51.14 -16.88
C GLY A 33 -7.58 50.38 -15.55
N ALA A 34 -7.88 51.08 -14.45
CA ALA A 34 -8.41 50.45 -13.24
C ALA A 34 -9.94 50.57 -13.25
N PRO A 35 -10.67 49.57 -12.74
CA PRO A 35 -11.18 49.76 -11.38
C PRO A 35 -11.05 48.53 -10.47
N LYS A 36 -10.57 48.85 -9.26
CA LYS A 36 -11.09 48.47 -7.94
C LYS A 36 -11.47 47.01 -7.64
N ASN A 37 -10.69 46.50 -6.67
CA ASN A 37 -11.15 45.79 -5.48
C ASN A 37 -11.76 44.39 -5.67
N VAL A 38 -10.92 43.43 -6.06
CA VAL A 38 -11.02 42.10 -5.45
C VAL A 38 -10.27 42.18 -4.12
N VAL A 39 -11.00 42.50 -3.05
CA VAL A 39 -10.53 42.25 -1.69
C VAL A 39 -10.37 40.74 -1.59
N GLY A 40 -9.15 40.27 -1.86
CA GLY A 40 -8.75 38.91 -1.56
C GLY A 40 -9.08 38.68 -0.09
N LYS A 41 -10.01 37.76 0.17
CA LYS A 41 -10.20 37.19 1.51
C LYS A 41 -8.82 36.73 1.95
N ALA A 42 -8.18 37.49 2.83
CA ALA A 42 -6.90 37.13 3.39
C ALA A 42 -7.05 35.69 3.89
N ALA A 43 -6.31 34.77 3.26
CA ALA A 43 -6.18 33.43 3.79
C ALA A 43 -5.73 33.63 5.24
N LYS A 44 -6.53 33.14 6.20
CA LYS A 44 -6.12 33.10 7.60
C LYS A 44 -4.70 32.55 7.60
N PRO A 45 -3.70 33.25 8.18
CA PRO A 45 -2.37 32.69 8.29
C PRO A 45 -2.52 31.31 8.91
N ALA A 46 -2.05 30.28 8.22
CA ALA A 46 -2.02 28.93 8.76
C ALA A 46 -1.35 29.07 10.13
N LYS A 47 -2.10 28.81 11.21
CA LYS A 47 -1.52 28.84 12.56
C LYS A 47 -0.32 27.91 12.50
N SER A 48 0.86 28.45 12.76
CA SER A 48 2.06 27.63 12.84
C SER A 48 1.80 26.52 13.86
N ILE A 49 2.12 25.29 13.47
CA ILE A 49 1.99 24.14 14.38
C ILE A 49 2.96 24.36 15.54
N SER A 50 2.47 24.29 16.77
CA SER A 50 3.29 24.49 17.97
C SER A 50 4.38 23.42 18.10
N ALA A 51 5.46 23.75 18.79
CA ALA A 51 6.55 22.79 19.04
C ALA A 51 6.08 21.65 19.94
N GLU A 52 5.19 21.95 20.89
CA GLU A 52 4.56 21.00 21.80
C GLU A 52 3.73 19.97 21.03
N ASP A 53 2.93 20.42 20.05
CA ASP A 53 2.11 19.54 19.23
C ASP A 53 2.98 18.61 18.38
N LYS A 54 4.05 19.13 17.77
CA LYS A 54 5.00 18.31 16.99
C LYS A 54 5.63 17.22 17.83
N LYS A 55 6.10 17.57 19.04
CA LYS A 55 6.71 16.62 19.98
C LYS A 55 5.70 15.56 20.45
N PHE A 56 4.46 15.97 20.72
CA PHE A 56 3.39 15.04 21.09
C PHE A 56 3.10 14.04 19.97
N ILE A 57 2.99 14.51 18.72
CA ILE A 57 2.76 13.68 17.54
C ILE A 57 3.88 12.64 17.37
N GLU A 58 5.13 13.06 17.45
CA GLU A 58 6.28 12.18 17.30
C GLU A 58 6.31 11.09 18.37
N ASN A 59 6.08 11.47 19.64
CA ASN A 59 6.03 10.52 20.75
C ASN A 59 4.93 9.49 20.57
N GLU A 60 3.73 9.92 20.15
CA GLU A 60 2.61 9.01 19.97
C GLU A 60 2.84 8.06 18.79
N ILE A 61 3.38 8.54 17.66
CA ILE A 61 3.76 7.67 16.54
C ILE A 61 4.79 6.62 16.98
N ASN A 62 5.80 7.01 17.76
CA ASN A 62 6.81 6.07 18.27
C ASN A 62 6.20 5.05 19.23
N ARG A 63 5.28 5.46 20.10
CA ARG A 63 4.56 4.54 20.98
C ARG A 63 3.76 3.50 20.19
N VAL A 64 3.05 3.93 19.14
CA VAL A 64 2.25 3.03 18.29
C VAL A 64 3.14 2.07 17.50
N LYS A 65 4.26 2.55 16.96
CA LYS A 65 5.27 1.69 16.32
C LYS A 65 5.67 0.54 17.23
N GLU A 66 6.04 0.83 18.49
CA GLU A 66 6.42 -0.21 19.45
C GLU A 66 5.29 -1.20 19.74
N LEU A 67 4.05 -0.73 19.89
CA LEU A 67 2.88 -1.60 20.08
C LEU A 67 2.70 -2.60 18.93
N THR A 68 3.00 -2.18 17.70
CA THR A 68 2.78 -3.00 16.50
C THR A 68 3.91 -3.96 16.16
N LYS A 69 5.10 -3.83 16.75
CA LYS A 69 6.25 -4.70 16.39
C LYS A 69 6.03 -6.18 16.67
N ASN A 70 5.30 -6.48 17.75
CA ASN A 70 5.11 -7.85 18.26
C ASN A 70 3.63 -8.21 18.42
N SER A 71 2.72 -7.47 17.79
CA SER A 71 1.29 -7.74 17.87
C SER A 71 0.66 -7.86 16.50
N ASP A 72 -0.43 -8.61 16.43
CA ASP A 72 -1.25 -8.69 15.23
C ASP A 72 -2.14 -7.46 15.03
N ASP A 73 -2.05 -6.49 15.94
CA ASP A 73 -2.92 -5.35 16.03
C ASP A 73 -2.74 -4.41 14.84
N MET A 74 -3.85 -3.75 14.50
CA MET A 74 -3.86 -2.66 13.55
C MET A 74 -4.31 -1.39 14.26
N TYR A 75 -3.61 -0.29 14.01
CA TYR A 75 -3.96 1.01 14.52
C TYR A 75 -4.08 2.01 13.39
N VAL A 76 -5.10 2.87 13.47
CA VAL A 76 -5.26 4.01 12.57
C VAL A 76 -5.11 5.29 13.36
N LEU A 77 -4.27 6.17 12.83
CA LEU A 77 -3.95 7.45 13.42
C LEU A 77 -4.59 8.55 12.58
N TYR A 78 -5.41 9.38 13.21
CA TYR A 78 -5.91 10.62 12.65
C TYR A 78 -4.97 11.78 12.98
N HIS A 79 -4.52 12.48 11.95
CA HIS A 79 -3.62 13.62 12.02
C HIS A 79 -4.41 14.91 11.86
N LYS A 80 -4.40 15.76 12.88
CA LYS A 80 -4.99 17.10 12.79
C LYS A 80 -4.24 17.98 11.78
N TYR A 81 -2.91 17.83 11.73
CA TYR A 81 -2.01 18.55 10.83
C TYR A 81 -1.52 17.61 9.72
N LYS A 82 -2.30 17.50 8.65
CA LYS A 82 -2.02 16.59 7.52
C LYS A 82 -0.67 16.85 6.85
N GLU A 83 -0.18 18.07 6.92
CA GLU A 83 1.13 18.50 6.40
C GLU A 83 2.31 17.77 7.06
N LEU A 84 2.13 17.25 8.28
CA LEU A 84 3.13 16.42 8.96
C LEU A 84 3.07 14.93 8.55
N ASN A 85 2.06 14.56 7.76
CA ASN A 85 1.83 13.19 7.27
C ASN A 85 1.63 13.19 5.74
N SER A 86 2.50 13.91 5.02
CA SER A 86 2.52 13.96 3.55
C SER A 86 1.19 14.38 2.90
N GLY A 87 0.40 15.19 3.60
CA GLY A 87 -0.92 15.66 3.15
C GLY A 87 -2.08 14.71 3.46
N PHE A 88 -1.82 13.54 4.06
CA PHE A 88 -2.86 12.59 4.48
C PHE A 88 -3.32 12.84 5.90
N ASP A 89 -4.63 12.76 6.13
CA ASP A 89 -5.24 12.89 7.46
C ASP A 89 -5.24 11.58 8.25
N LEU A 90 -4.96 10.45 7.61
CA LEU A 90 -4.86 9.14 8.23
C LEU A 90 -3.48 8.50 7.96
N SER A 91 -2.98 7.74 8.93
CA SER A 91 -1.92 6.76 8.72
C SER A 91 -2.21 5.46 9.45
N TYR A 92 -1.61 4.37 8.98
CA TYR A 92 -1.89 3.01 9.44
C TYR A 92 -0.60 2.38 9.99
N TRP A 93 -0.71 1.71 11.13
CA TRP A 93 0.38 0.98 11.77
C TRP A 93 -0.05 -0.44 12.11
N GLY A 94 0.84 -1.40 11.90
CA GLY A 94 0.53 -2.82 12.05
C GLY A 94 -0.44 -3.31 10.97
N GLY A 95 -1.21 -4.37 11.29
CA GLY A 95 -2.19 -4.95 10.37
C GLY A 95 -1.62 -5.59 9.10
N ILE A 96 -0.29 -5.69 8.96
CA ILE A 96 0.38 -6.40 7.87
C ILE A 96 1.29 -7.46 8.47
N HIS A 97 0.98 -8.72 8.20
CA HIS A 97 1.68 -9.87 8.78
C HIS A 97 2.25 -10.76 7.71
N GLN A 98 3.54 -11.09 7.85
CA GLN A 98 4.25 -12.00 6.95
C GLN A 98 4.54 -13.32 7.65
N TYR A 99 4.37 -14.41 6.93
CA TYR A 99 4.57 -15.77 7.45
C TYR A 99 5.54 -16.52 6.56
N THR A 100 6.59 -17.08 7.15
CA THR A 100 7.52 -18.00 6.47
C THR A 100 7.16 -19.47 6.68
N SER A 101 6.23 -19.76 7.60
CA SER A 101 5.64 -21.08 7.80
C SER A 101 4.19 -21.09 7.30
N TYR A 102 3.86 -22.09 6.48
CA TYR A 102 2.49 -22.31 6.00
C TYR A 102 1.54 -22.64 7.14
N GLU A 103 1.99 -23.37 8.16
CA GLU A 103 1.17 -23.75 9.31
C GLU A 103 0.78 -22.54 10.15
N ASN A 104 1.74 -21.64 10.41
CA ASN A 104 1.47 -20.39 11.14
C ASN A 104 0.53 -19.48 10.36
N TYR A 105 0.76 -19.37 9.04
CA TYR A 105 -0.15 -18.67 8.14
C TYR A 105 -1.57 -19.25 8.24
N LEU A 106 -1.71 -20.56 8.05
CA LEU A 106 -3.02 -21.22 7.97
C LEU A 106 -3.76 -21.10 9.30
N LYS A 107 -3.06 -21.22 10.43
CA LYS A 107 -3.62 -21.00 11.77
C LYS A 107 -4.21 -19.60 11.91
N LYS A 108 -3.49 -18.56 11.45
CA LYS A 108 -4.01 -17.18 11.49
C LYS A 108 -5.17 -17.00 10.52
N ALA A 109 -5.01 -17.40 9.26
CA ALA A 109 -6.02 -17.24 8.23
C ALA A 109 -7.33 -17.93 8.61
N SER A 110 -7.27 -19.14 9.17
CA SER A 110 -8.46 -19.91 9.58
C SER A 110 -9.22 -19.30 10.77
N ALA A 111 -8.63 -18.34 11.47
CA ALA A 111 -9.30 -17.61 12.55
C ALA A 111 -10.01 -16.33 12.05
N LEU A 112 -9.84 -15.98 10.78
CA LEU A 112 -10.50 -14.82 10.15
C LEU A 112 -11.84 -15.23 9.55
N GLU A 113 -12.73 -14.24 9.44
CA GLU A 113 -13.99 -14.36 8.73
C GLU A 113 -13.76 -14.24 7.20
N GLY A 114 -14.67 -14.86 6.43
CA GLY A 114 -14.66 -14.85 4.97
C GLY A 114 -13.69 -15.86 4.34
N SER A 115 -13.58 -15.81 3.02
CA SER A 115 -12.74 -16.76 2.28
C SER A 115 -11.26 -16.60 2.62
N ILE A 116 -10.54 -17.72 2.64
CA ILE A 116 -9.08 -17.78 2.84
C ILE A 116 -8.40 -18.41 1.62
N LEU A 117 -7.07 -18.31 1.58
CA LEU A 117 -6.27 -19.07 0.63
C LEU A 117 -5.67 -20.31 1.31
N VAL A 118 -5.64 -21.42 0.61
CA VAL A 118 -5.03 -22.68 1.05
C VAL A 118 -3.99 -23.14 0.04
N HIS A 119 -3.14 -24.07 0.47
CA HIS A 119 -2.20 -24.74 -0.41
C HIS A 119 -2.96 -25.50 -1.51
N PRO A 120 -2.81 -25.14 -2.79
CA PRO A 120 -3.49 -25.85 -3.86
C PRO A 120 -2.87 -27.23 -4.07
N SER A 121 -3.69 -28.27 -4.12
CA SER A 121 -3.24 -29.66 -4.30
C SER A 121 -2.65 -29.93 -5.69
N ASN A 122 -2.90 -29.05 -6.66
CA ASN A 122 -2.54 -29.18 -8.07
C ASN A 122 -1.40 -28.24 -8.50
N LEU A 123 -0.53 -27.81 -7.56
CA LEU A 123 0.67 -27.05 -7.92
C LEU A 123 1.58 -27.85 -8.86
N PRO A 124 2.22 -27.18 -9.84
CA PRO A 124 3.20 -27.85 -10.70
C PRO A 124 4.37 -28.41 -9.87
N LYS A 125 4.90 -29.54 -10.31
CA LYS A 125 6.01 -30.23 -9.62
C LYS A 125 7.20 -29.29 -9.38
N GLY A 126 7.63 -29.23 -8.12
CA GLY A 126 8.82 -28.51 -7.67
C GLY A 126 8.55 -27.15 -7.03
N TYR A 127 7.34 -26.60 -7.13
CA TYR A 127 6.97 -25.41 -6.36
C TYR A 127 6.81 -25.76 -4.88
N LYS A 128 7.41 -24.94 -4.02
CA LYS A 128 7.31 -25.05 -2.55
C LYS A 128 6.82 -23.74 -1.98
N PHE A 129 6.05 -23.81 -0.90
CA PHE A 129 5.66 -22.63 -0.15
C PHE A 129 6.90 -21.83 0.26
N SER A 130 6.88 -20.53 0.05
CA SER A 130 7.97 -19.61 0.38
C SER A 130 7.54 -18.67 1.51
N LYS A 131 6.45 -17.94 1.30
CA LYS A 131 5.91 -17.01 2.28
C LYS A 131 4.43 -16.73 2.03
N ALA A 132 3.76 -16.22 3.06
CA ALA A 132 2.44 -15.65 2.96
C ALA A 132 2.40 -14.25 3.55
N ARG A 133 1.39 -13.47 3.15
CA ARG A 133 1.06 -12.17 3.73
C ARG A 133 -0.45 -12.10 4.00
N ILE A 134 -0.82 -11.54 5.14
CA ILE A 134 -2.20 -11.17 5.48
C ILE A 134 -2.21 -9.67 5.78
N GLU A 135 -3.17 -8.93 5.24
CA GLU A 135 -3.34 -7.50 5.48
C GLU A 135 -4.77 -7.20 5.96
N GLY A 136 -4.87 -6.36 6.99
CA GLY A 136 -6.10 -5.78 7.48
C GLY A 136 -6.62 -4.66 6.57
N PRO A 137 -7.86 -4.21 6.78
CA PRO A 137 -8.53 -3.27 5.89
C PRO A 137 -7.95 -1.86 5.97
N THR A 138 -7.76 -1.22 4.82
CA THR A 138 -7.31 0.18 4.70
C THR A 138 -8.40 1.11 4.17
N LYS A 139 -9.56 0.56 3.83
CA LYS A 139 -10.76 1.24 3.36
C LYS A 139 -11.97 0.73 4.13
N GLY A 140 -12.99 1.57 4.29
CA GLY A 140 -14.26 1.20 4.92
C GLY A 140 -14.73 2.23 5.94
N LYS A 141 -15.91 1.97 6.53
CA LYS A 141 -16.59 2.90 7.46
C LYS A 141 -15.77 3.24 8.71
N PHE A 142 -14.90 2.34 9.16
CA PHE A 142 -14.04 2.59 10.32
C PHE A 142 -13.12 3.80 10.12
N ASN A 143 -12.70 4.12 8.87
CA ASN A 143 -11.92 5.33 8.61
C ASN A 143 -12.70 6.60 8.95
N ASP A 144 -14.00 6.62 8.64
CA ASP A 144 -14.86 7.77 8.93
C ASP A 144 -15.12 7.90 10.43
N GLU A 145 -15.26 6.77 11.14
CA GLU A 145 -15.32 6.76 12.60
C GLU A 145 -14.04 7.34 13.22
N VAL A 146 -12.86 6.88 12.78
CA VAL A 146 -11.57 7.38 13.28
C VAL A 146 -11.42 8.88 13.02
N ARG A 147 -11.84 9.36 11.85
CA ARG A 147 -11.87 10.80 11.55
C ARG A 147 -12.83 11.56 12.45
N ALA A 148 -14.04 11.05 12.67
CA ALA A 148 -15.05 11.70 13.50
C ALA A 148 -14.59 11.80 14.96
N GLU A 149 -14.12 10.69 15.53
CA GLU A 149 -13.56 10.63 16.89
C GLU A 149 -12.31 11.51 17.02
N GLY A 150 -11.41 11.46 16.03
CA GLY A 150 -10.20 12.26 16.00
C GLY A 150 -10.49 13.76 15.99
N LYS A 151 -11.42 14.22 15.14
CA LYS A 151 -11.88 15.62 15.12
C LYS A 151 -12.50 16.02 16.46
N LYS A 152 -13.34 15.17 17.05
CA LYS A 152 -13.99 15.42 18.35
C LYS A 152 -12.98 15.48 19.50
N SER A 153 -11.88 14.71 19.42
CA SER A 153 -10.86 14.68 20.46
C SER A 153 -10.09 16.01 20.63
N GLY A 154 -10.00 16.81 19.56
CA GLY A 154 -9.21 18.05 19.52
C GLY A 154 -7.69 17.86 19.60
N LYS A 155 -7.20 16.63 19.80
CA LYS A 155 -5.79 16.29 19.95
C LYS A 155 -5.01 16.50 18.65
N PRO A 156 -3.69 16.80 18.71
CA PRO A 156 -2.84 16.88 17.52
C PRO A 156 -2.82 15.58 16.70
N ILE A 157 -2.89 14.45 17.40
CA ILE A 157 -3.03 13.12 16.83
C ILE A 157 -4.00 12.30 17.69
N TYR A 158 -4.84 11.51 17.03
CA TYR A 158 -5.75 10.56 17.67
C TYR A 158 -5.45 9.17 17.14
N MET A 159 -5.53 8.15 17.99
CA MET A 159 -5.34 6.77 17.56
C MET A 159 -6.53 5.89 17.94
N LYS A 160 -6.82 4.91 17.08
CA LYS A 160 -7.81 3.87 17.35
C LYS A 160 -7.24 2.51 16.97
N LYS A 161 -7.37 1.53 17.86
CA LYS A 161 -7.14 0.12 17.53
C LYS A 161 -8.30 -0.38 16.70
N ILE A 162 -8.02 -1.03 15.57
CA ILE A 162 -9.02 -1.62 14.70
C ILE A 162 -9.14 -3.11 15.01
N ASP A 163 -10.33 -3.51 15.44
CA ASP A 163 -10.72 -4.91 15.55
C ASP A 163 -11.26 -5.40 14.20
N TRP A 164 -10.34 -5.83 13.33
CA TRP A 164 -10.70 -6.36 12.02
C TRP A 164 -10.76 -7.88 12.09
N LYS A 165 -11.84 -8.45 11.54
CA LYS A 165 -12.07 -9.89 11.52
C LYS A 165 -11.86 -10.51 10.14
N GLU A 166 -11.84 -9.68 9.11
CA GLU A 166 -11.71 -10.11 7.71
C GLU A 166 -10.50 -9.45 7.06
N ALA A 167 -9.65 -10.26 6.42
CA ALA A 167 -8.50 -9.76 5.70
C ALA A 167 -8.90 -9.13 4.36
N VAL A 168 -8.40 -7.92 4.12
CA VAL A 168 -8.53 -7.24 2.83
C VAL A 168 -7.62 -7.87 1.79
N THR A 169 -6.44 -8.34 2.20
CA THR A 169 -5.49 -9.01 1.31
C THR A 169 -4.97 -10.28 1.98
N ILE A 170 -4.91 -11.35 1.20
CA ILE A 170 -4.13 -12.55 1.53
C ILE A 170 -3.29 -12.88 0.31
N ARG A 171 -2.00 -13.17 0.48
CA ARG A 171 -1.11 -13.58 -0.61
C ARG A 171 -0.29 -14.79 -0.20
N LEU A 172 -0.26 -15.82 -1.04
CA LEU A 172 0.62 -16.99 -0.93
C LEU A 172 1.66 -16.94 -2.04
N GLU A 173 2.92 -17.14 -1.72
CA GLU A 173 4.01 -17.21 -2.69
C GLU A 173 4.70 -18.57 -2.63
N TYR A 174 4.98 -19.11 -3.82
CA TYR A 174 5.63 -20.38 -4.06
C TYR A 174 6.85 -20.19 -4.95
N ILE A 175 7.91 -20.94 -4.69
CA ILE A 175 9.17 -20.86 -5.42
C ILE A 175 9.61 -22.21 -5.98
N LYS A 176 10.19 -22.20 -7.17
CA LYS A 176 10.89 -23.32 -7.81
C LYS A 176 12.17 -22.80 -8.47
N GLY A 177 13.30 -22.90 -7.77
CA GLY A 177 14.54 -22.27 -8.24
C GLY A 177 14.37 -20.76 -8.33
N LYS A 178 14.53 -20.19 -9.54
CA LYS A 178 14.27 -18.75 -9.79
C LYS A 178 12.81 -18.45 -10.13
N ASP A 179 11.98 -19.48 -10.35
CA ASP A 179 10.59 -19.28 -10.72
C ASP A 179 9.71 -19.01 -9.51
N THR A 180 8.75 -18.11 -9.70
CA THR A 180 7.77 -17.72 -8.68
C THR A 180 6.36 -17.98 -9.16
N LEU A 181 5.48 -18.33 -8.23
CA LEU A 181 4.04 -18.39 -8.42
C LEU A 181 3.41 -17.73 -7.20
N ALA A 182 2.50 -16.79 -7.41
CA ALA A 182 1.80 -16.12 -6.34
C ALA A 182 0.28 -16.20 -6.54
N ILE A 183 -0.44 -16.43 -5.46
CA ILE A 183 -1.90 -16.46 -5.42
C ILE A 183 -2.33 -15.38 -4.44
N SER A 184 -3.25 -14.51 -4.85
CA SER A 184 -3.72 -13.41 -4.02
C SER A 184 -5.24 -13.42 -3.91
N LYS A 185 -5.74 -12.93 -2.77
CA LYS A 185 -7.12 -12.53 -2.49
C LYS A 185 -7.07 -11.04 -2.19
N HIS A 186 -8.00 -10.28 -2.75
CA HIS A 186 -8.26 -8.89 -2.42
C HIS A 186 -9.77 -8.68 -2.20
N ALA A 187 -10.17 -7.93 -1.18
CA ALA A 187 -11.55 -7.47 -1.04
C ALA A 187 -11.86 -6.42 -2.11
N LEU A 188 -13.01 -6.57 -2.76
CA LEU A 188 -13.53 -5.58 -3.69
C LEU A 188 -14.28 -4.50 -2.91
N ASP A 189 -14.10 -3.23 -3.31
CA ASP A 189 -14.94 -2.15 -2.78
C ASP A 189 -16.35 -2.20 -3.40
N SER A 190 -17.27 -1.37 -2.89
CA SER A 190 -18.65 -1.30 -3.38
C SER A 190 -18.77 -0.82 -4.83
N GLU A 191 -17.70 -0.28 -5.40
CA GLU A 191 -17.54 0.04 -6.83
C GLU A 191 -16.99 -1.15 -7.63
N GLY A 192 -16.99 -2.34 -7.01
CA GLY A 192 -16.39 -3.58 -7.50
C GLY A 192 -16.55 -3.78 -9.00
N SER A 193 -15.49 -4.29 -9.62
CA SER A 193 -15.40 -4.54 -11.05
C SER A 193 -16.66 -5.19 -11.62
N ALA A 194 -17.24 -4.56 -12.64
CA ALA A 194 -18.41 -5.08 -13.37
C ALA A 194 -18.16 -6.45 -14.03
N LYS A 195 -16.89 -6.89 -14.14
CA LYS A 195 -16.51 -8.18 -14.72
C LYS A 195 -16.53 -9.25 -13.63
N LYS A 196 -17.48 -10.19 -13.73
CA LYS A 196 -17.50 -11.42 -12.92
C LYS A 196 -16.79 -12.56 -13.65
N GLY A 197 -16.24 -13.51 -12.90
CA GLY A 197 -15.60 -14.71 -13.46
C GLY A 197 -14.12 -14.53 -13.77
N PHE A 198 -13.58 -15.35 -14.68
CA PHE A 198 -12.14 -15.45 -14.95
C PHE A 198 -11.71 -14.61 -16.16
N PHE A 199 -10.67 -13.80 -16.00
CA PHE A 199 -10.08 -13.01 -17.09
C PHE A 199 -8.57 -12.84 -16.92
N GLU A 200 -7.88 -12.45 -17.99
CA GLU A 200 -6.45 -12.12 -17.94
C GLU A 200 -6.26 -10.60 -17.84
N ASP A 201 -5.08 -10.16 -17.41
CA ASP A 201 -4.71 -8.75 -17.55
C ASP A 201 -4.80 -8.26 -19.00
N ASP A 202 -4.96 -6.96 -19.15
CA ASP A 202 -5.03 -6.26 -20.43
C ASP A 202 -3.67 -5.73 -20.89
N PHE A 203 -2.56 -6.19 -20.31
CA PHE A 203 -1.24 -5.77 -20.79
C PHE A 203 -1.06 -6.19 -22.27
N PRO A 204 -0.14 -5.56 -23.01
CA PRO A 204 0.17 -6.00 -24.36
C PRO A 204 0.60 -7.48 -24.41
N ALA A 205 0.35 -8.15 -25.54
CA ALA A 205 0.61 -9.58 -25.69
C ALA A 205 2.09 -9.97 -25.51
N HIS A 206 3.04 -9.04 -25.67
CA HIS A 206 4.46 -9.29 -25.45
C HIS A 206 4.87 -9.22 -23.96
N ILE A 207 3.99 -8.73 -23.10
CA ILE A 207 4.20 -8.68 -21.64
C ILE A 207 3.74 -10.03 -21.07
N TYR A 208 4.71 -10.93 -20.94
CA TYR A 208 4.54 -12.22 -20.28
C TYR A 208 5.29 -12.25 -18.95
N PRO A 209 4.81 -13.09 -18.01
CA PRO A 209 3.58 -13.89 -18.10
C PRO A 209 2.33 -13.14 -17.60
N LYS A 210 1.19 -13.45 -18.24
CA LYS A 210 -0.12 -12.88 -17.90
C LYS A 210 -0.63 -13.29 -16.53
N TYR A 211 -1.30 -12.39 -15.84
CA TYR A 211 -2.04 -12.63 -14.62
C TYR A 211 -3.41 -13.18 -15.00
N VAL A 212 -3.94 -14.09 -14.17
CA VAL A 212 -5.34 -14.50 -14.25
C VAL A 212 -6.04 -14.00 -12.99
N TYR A 213 -7.15 -13.30 -13.19
CA TYR A 213 -8.03 -12.81 -12.15
C TYR A 213 -9.32 -13.63 -12.13
N TRP A 214 -9.92 -13.76 -10.95
CA TRP A 214 -11.23 -14.33 -10.70
C TRP A 214 -12.03 -13.41 -9.80
N HIS A 215 -13.07 -12.81 -10.35
CA HIS A 215 -13.93 -11.89 -9.60
C HIS A 215 -15.20 -12.58 -9.13
N THR A 216 -15.48 -12.41 -7.84
CA THR A 216 -16.74 -12.74 -7.17
C THR A 216 -17.46 -11.45 -6.76
N ASP A 217 -18.54 -11.57 -5.99
CA ASP A 217 -19.27 -10.40 -5.50
C ASP A 217 -18.52 -9.63 -4.41
N LYS A 218 -17.63 -10.30 -3.67
CA LYS A 218 -16.92 -9.72 -2.52
C LYS A 218 -15.41 -9.64 -2.70
N PHE A 219 -14.85 -10.54 -3.49
CA PHE A 219 -13.40 -10.70 -3.61
C PHE A 219 -12.95 -10.83 -5.06
N GLU A 220 -11.76 -10.30 -5.30
CA GLU A 220 -10.91 -10.67 -6.41
C GLU A 220 -9.89 -11.70 -5.91
N TYR A 221 -9.74 -12.78 -6.66
CA TYR A 221 -8.61 -13.68 -6.51
C TYR A 221 -7.73 -13.58 -7.75
N SER A 222 -6.42 -13.76 -7.61
CA SER A 222 -5.52 -13.72 -8.75
C SER A 222 -4.40 -14.74 -8.62
N ILE A 223 -3.86 -15.14 -9.76
CA ILE A 223 -2.65 -15.94 -9.85
C ILE A 223 -1.69 -15.32 -10.85
N SER A 224 -0.43 -15.17 -10.42
CA SER A 224 0.69 -14.78 -11.27
C SER A 224 1.82 -15.79 -11.18
N THR A 225 2.57 -15.90 -12.25
CA THR A 225 3.71 -16.82 -12.36
C THR A 225 4.89 -16.04 -12.93
N SER A 226 6.13 -16.55 -12.85
CA SER A 226 7.26 -16.06 -13.65
C SER A 226 7.42 -16.83 -14.96
N THR A 227 6.73 -17.97 -15.08
CA THR A 227 6.77 -18.87 -16.23
C THR A 227 5.55 -18.66 -17.14
N ASN A 228 5.67 -19.03 -18.42
CA ASN A 228 4.56 -18.99 -19.38
C ASN A 228 3.56 -20.14 -19.15
N MET A 229 2.86 -20.10 -18.01
CA MET A 229 1.85 -21.08 -17.63
C MET A 229 0.52 -20.78 -18.34
N PRO A 230 -0.12 -21.78 -18.98
CA PRO A 230 -1.40 -21.60 -19.68
C PRO A 230 -2.52 -21.09 -18.77
N LYS A 231 -3.39 -20.22 -19.31
CA LYS A 231 -4.57 -19.68 -18.62
C LYS A 231 -5.40 -20.76 -17.92
N LYS A 232 -5.72 -21.86 -18.63
CA LYS A 232 -6.52 -22.95 -18.09
C LYS A 232 -5.89 -23.55 -16.82
N GLN A 233 -4.58 -23.75 -16.82
CA GLN A 233 -3.87 -24.29 -15.66
C GLN A 233 -3.89 -23.30 -14.48
N LYS A 234 -3.69 -22.01 -14.75
CA LYS A 234 -3.80 -20.94 -13.74
C LYS A 234 -5.17 -20.93 -13.06
N ILE A 235 -6.24 -21.02 -13.85
CA ILE A 235 -7.63 -21.07 -13.35
C ILE A 235 -7.82 -22.26 -12.40
N GLU A 236 -7.36 -23.46 -12.79
CA GLU A 236 -7.54 -24.66 -11.96
C GLU A 236 -6.73 -24.61 -10.67
N ILE A 237 -5.53 -24.02 -10.69
CA ILE A 237 -4.75 -23.78 -9.46
C ILE A 237 -5.47 -22.76 -8.56
N LEU A 238 -5.98 -21.67 -9.15
CA LEU A 238 -6.65 -20.61 -8.40
C LEU A 238 -7.91 -21.13 -7.70
N LYS A 239 -8.74 -21.92 -8.39
CA LYS A 239 -9.92 -22.58 -7.79
C LYS A 239 -9.54 -23.49 -6.63
N ALA A 240 -8.48 -24.29 -6.79
CA ALA A 240 -8.01 -25.20 -5.73
C ALA A 240 -7.41 -24.47 -4.52
N ALA A 241 -7.05 -23.20 -4.67
CA ALA A 241 -6.46 -22.39 -3.62
C ALA A 241 -7.49 -21.61 -2.79
N VAL A 242 -8.72 -21.43 -3.26
CA VAL A 242 -9.75 -20.67 -2.53
C VAL A 242 -10.58 -21.62 -1.68
N LYS A 243 -10.67 -21.29 -0.38
CA LYS A 243 -11.59 -21.96 0.55
C LYS A 243 -12.56 -20.91 1.10
N GLU A 244 -13.84 -21.10 0.84
CA GLU A 244 -14.93 -20.28 1.38
C GLU A 244 -15.24 -20.61 2.84
#